data_AF-A0A3T6XSI5-F1
#
_entry.id   AF-A0A3T6XSI5-F1
#
_cell.length_a   1.000
_cell.length_b   1.000
_cell.length_c   1.000
_cell.angle_alpha   90.00
_cell.angle_beta   90.00
_cell.angle_gamma   90.00
#
_symmetry.space_group_name_H-M   'P 1'
#
loop_
_entity.id
_entity.type
_entity.pdbx_description
1 polymer ?
#
loop_
_entity_poly.entity_id
_entity_poly.type
_entity_poly.pdbx_seq_one_letter_code
_entity_poly.pdbx_strand_id
1 'polypeptide(L)'
;MNINDLFFHMEQSEVAIVELHFDGDIAPDHQVSLRTLSKSLGHLQSALDRAYLDIRHGNLWKYAKMHHDYYKDVELLVQPPREGGYIIDFFSKKDVTKKVVERVSNALNNAVKEAQQSGLENAETISKSVETRRAQIASQKILPRDYQQLLENPDAAVNRRYGDRAIVREIDQMLAIIRSHHSGDSSLEISLTADRTEVFGFNRAKANDFHRVITRKKLGDPVIYRVKVTEMDLQYLSAKMKNSFNNSVSTLRFASKEDFQEVFPYFQNEREMVFLGAPYIEYGAFDPNCGDVYFIQVY
;
A
#
# COMPACT_ATOMS: atom_id res chain seq x y z
N MET A 1 14.83 -26.00 35.59
CA MET A 1 14.77 -25.96 34.12
C MET A 1 14.30 -24.56 33.77
N ASN A 2 15.14 -23.74 33.16
CA ASN A 2 14.86 -22.33 32.90
C ASN A 2 13.84 -22.22 31.76
N ILE A 3 12.85 -21.31 31.85
CA ILE A 3 11.88 -21.08 30.76
C ILE A 3 12.61 -20.70 29.47
N ASN A 4 13.76 -20.03 29.59
CA ASN A 4 14.62 -19.69 28.45
C ASN A 4 15.19 -20.91 27.72
N ASP A 5 15.42 -22.03 28.42
CA ASP A 5 15.92 -23.27 27.79
C ASP A 5 14.79 -24.06 27.11
N LEU A 6 13.54 -23.87 27.51
CA LEU A 6 12.38 -24.49 26.88
C LEU A 6 12.02 -23.81 25.53
N PHE A 7 12.34 -22.52 25.40
CA PHE A 7 12.07 -21.73 24.18
C PHE A 7 13.19 -21.83 23.13
N PHE A 8 14.45 -22.03 23.54
CA PHE A 8 15.56 -22.22 22.60
C PHE A 8 15.54 -23.57 21.87
N HIS A 9 14.64 -24.49 22.26
CA HIS A 9 14.43 -25.80 21.63
C HIS A 9 13.02 -25.98 21.06
N MET A 10 12.17 -24.95 21.05
CA MET A 10 11.09 -24.92 20.06
C MET A 10 11.77 -24.74 18.71
N GLU A 11 11.75 -25.77 17.86
CA GLU A 11 12.28 -25.65 16.51
C GLU A 11 11.66 -24.40 15.89
N GLN A 12 12.50 -23.44 15.50
CA GLN A 12 12.07 -22.20 14.82
C GLN A 12 11.25 -22.50 13.55
N SER A 13 11.20 -23.77 13.12
CA SER A 13 10.39 -24.31 12.04
C SER A 13 8.88 -24.34 12.30
N GLU A 14 8.36 -24.20 13.53
CA GLU A 14 6.92 -24.36 13.82
C GLU A 14 6.16 -23.07 14.17
N VAL A 15 6.85 -21.95 14.41
CA VAL A 15 6.22 -20.73 14.97
C VAL A 15 6.41 -19.52 14.04
N ALA A 16 5.36 -18.70 13.90
CA ALA A 16 5.47 -17.39 13.29
C ALA A 16 5.98 -16.39 14.33
N ILE A 17 7.07 -15.67 14.03
CA ILE A 17 7.63 -14.64 14.92
C ILE A 17 7.75 -13.33 14.14
N VAL A 18 7.28 -12.25 14.76
CA VAL A 18 7.56 -10.88 14.34
C VAL A 18 8.31 -10.19 15.47
N GLU A 19 9.40 -9.51 15.16
CA GLU A 19 10.19 -8.73 16.11
C GLU A 19 10.31 -7.30 15.59
N LEU A 20 10.16 -6.34 16.49
CA LEU A 20 10.51 -4.94 16.25
C LEU A 20 11.64 -4.57 17.21
N HIS A 21 12.75 -4.08 16.66
CA HIS A 21 13.88 -3.56 17.41
C HIS A 21 14.05 -2.07 17.13
N PHE A 22 13.77 -1.25 18.14
CA PHE A 22 13.96 0.20 18.10
C PHE A 22 15.29 0.54 18.75
N ASP A 23 16.08 1.39 18.09
CA ASP A 23 17.38 1.83 18.58
C ASP A 23 17.64 3.32 18.27
N GLY A 24 18.62 3.90 18.96
CA GLY A 24 18.98 5.31 18.90
C GLY A 24 18.05 6.23 19.70
N ASP A 25 17.90 7.48 19.27
CA ASP A 25 17.22 8.54 20.03
C ASP A 25 15.73 8.28 20.31
N ILE A 26 15.07 7.39 19.55
CA ILE A 26 13.68 6.96 19.81
C ILE A 26 13.56 5.92 20.91
N ALA A 27 14.67 5.32 21.34
CA ALA A 27 14.73 4.21 22.29
C ALA A 27 15.64 4.49 23.53
N PRO A 28 15.57 5.68 24.17
CA PRO A 28 16.45 6.01 25.30
C PRO A 28 16.23 5.06 26.48
N ASP A 29 17.31 4.67 27.15
CA ASP A 29 17.30 3.79 28.33
C ASP A 29 16.47 2.50 28.14
N HIS A 30 16.51 1.91 26.94
CA HIS A 30 15.73 0.72 26.59
C HIS A 30 14.21 0.94 26.66
N GLN A 31 13.74 2.16 26.40
CA GLN A 31 12.33 2.54 26.42
C GLN A 31 11.95 3.28 25.15
N VAL A 32 10.73 3.08 24.66
CA VAL A 32 10.16 3.87 23.55
C VAL A 32 8.97 4.69 24.03
N SER A 33 8.74 5.82 23.38
CA SER A 33 7.54 6.61 23.66
C SER A 33 6.26 5.83 23.34
N LEU A 34 5.19 6.09 24.10
CA LEU A 34 3.86 5.54 23.82
C LEU A 34 3.43 5.80 22.36
N ARG A 35 3.79 6.97 21.81
CA ARG A 35 3.48 7.35 20.43
C ARG A 35 4.20 6.45 19.42
N THR A 36 5.50 6.21 19.64
CA THR A 36 6.34 5.33 18.79
C THR A 36 5.76 3.93 18.79
N LEU A 37 5.47 3.38 19.98
CA LEU A 37 4.92 2.04 20.12
C LEU A 37 3.53 1.92 19.49
N SER A 38 2.59 2.79 19.88
CA SER A 38 1.20 2.73 19.38
C SER A 38 1.11 2.82 17.85
N LYS A 39 1.91 3.71 17.25
CA LYS A 39 1.95 3.87 15.80
C LYS A 39 2.54 2.63 15.11
N SER A 40 3.59 2.06 15.66
CA SER A 40 4.23 0.88 15.09
C SER A 40 3.33 -0.35 15.18
N LEU A 41 2.71 -0.59 16.34
CA LEU A 41 1.80 -1.73 16.53
C LEU A 41 0.56 -1.63 15.63
N GLY A 42 -0.05 -0.45 15.53
CA GLY A 42 -1.25 -0.26 14.69
C GLY A 42 -1.00 -0.53 13.21
N HIS A 43 0.12 -0.05 12.68
CA HIS A 43 0.50 -0.29 11.29
C HIS A 43 1.01 -1.72 11.06
N LEU A 44 1.73 -2.31 12.02
CA LEU A 44 2.13 -3.72 11.94
C LEU A 44 0.90 -4.64 11.87
N GLN A 45 -0.06 -4.46 12.78
CA GLN A 45 -1.31 -5.23 12.75
C GLN A 45 -2.04 -5.03 11.42
N SER A 46 -2.14 -3.78 10.95
CA SER A 46 -2.80 -3.49 9.67
C SER A 46 -2.11 -4.19 8.49
N ALA A 47 -0.77 -4.27 8.47
CA ALA A 47 -0.01 -4.97 7.44
C ALA A 47 -0.30 -6.49 7.45
N LEU A 48 -0.36 -7.10 8.63
CA LEU A 48 -0.71 -8.51 8.82
C LEU A 48 -2.15 -8.80 8.37
N ASP A 49 -3.10 -7.93 8.72
CA ASP A 49 -4.50 -8.03 8.30
C ASP A 49 -4.63 -7.96 6.77
N ARG A 50 -3.88 -7.06 6.11
CA ARG A 50 -3.87 -6.97 4.64
C ARG A 50 -3.32 -8.25 4.01
N ALA A 51 -2.22 -8.77 4.53
CA ALA A 51 -1.62 -10.01 4.05
C ALA A 51 -2.57 -11.20 4.23
N TYR A 52 -3.28 -11.27 5.36
CA TYR A 52 -4.28 -12.30 5.61
C TYR A 52 -5.44 -12.23 4.62
N LEU A 53 -6.01 -11.05 4.40
CA LEU A 53 -7.12 -10.88 3.45
C LEU A 53 -6.70 -11.25 2.02
N ASP A 54 -5.48 -10.87 1.61
CA ASP A 54 -4.92 -11.22 0.30
C ASP A 54 -4.78 -12.73 0.14
N ILE A 55 -4.28 -13.44 1.16
CA ILE A 55 -4.20 -14.92 1.16
C ILE A 55 -5.60 -15.55 1.13
N ARG A 56 -6.52 -15.06 1.96
CA ARG A 56 -7.85 -15.67 2.14
C ARG A 56 -8.71 -15.53 0.90
N HIS A 57 -8.65 -14.40 0.21
CA HIS A 57 -9.49 -14.11 -0.95
C HIS A 57 -8.76 -14.32 -2.29
N GLY A 58 -7.45 -14.52 -2.27
CA GLY A 58 -6.61 -14.59 -3.48
C GLY A 58 -6.35 -13.22 -4.12
N ASN A 59 -6.94 -12.17 -3.57
CA ASN A 59 -6.76 -10.78 -3.96
C ASN A 59 -7.14 -9.83 -2.81
N LEU A 60 -6.72 -8.57 -2.94
CA LEU A 60 -7.12 -7.49 -2.04
C LEU A 60 -7.73 -6.35 -2.86
N TRP A 61 -8.76 -5.71 -2.31
CA TRP A 61 -9.42 -4.56 -2.90
C TRP A 61 -9.38 -3.34 -1.98
N LYS A 62 -9.65 -2.16 -2.55
CA LYS A 62 -9.72 -0.92 -1.79
C LYS A 62 -10.79 -1.02 -0.71
N TYR A 63 -10.47 -0.50 0.48
CA TYR A 63 -11.34 -0.52 1.65
C TYR A 63 -11.64 -1.90 2.24
N ALA A 64 -11.00 -2.98 1.77
CA ALA A 64 -11.07 -4.27 2.45
C ALA A 64 -10.64 -4.12 3.92
N LYS A 65 -11.49 -4.60 4.83
CA LYS A 65 -11.27 -4.62 6.28
C LYS A 65 -11.47 -6.02 6.78
N MET A 66 -10.66 -6.40 7.77
CA MET A 66 -10.77 -7.71 8.40
C MET A 66 -12.03 -7.76 9.25
N HIS A 67 -12.82 -8.83 9.09
CA HIS A 67 -13.97 -9.07 9.94
C HIS A 67 -13.50 -9.60 11.30
N HIS A 68 -14.21 -9.26 12.38
CA HIS A 68 -13.83 -9.63 13.74
C HIS A 68 -13.73 -11.15 13.96
N ASP A 69 -14.55 -11.93 13.24
CA ASP A 69 -14.50 -13.40 13.27
C ASP A 69 -13.14 -13.98 12.85
N TYR A 70 -12.36 -13.22 12.08
CA TYR A 70 -11.07 -13.65 11.56
C TYR A 70 -9.90 -13.25 12.47
N TYR A 71 -10.10 -12.37 13.47
CA TYR A 71 -8.99 -11.88 14.31
C TYR A 71 -8.23 -13.01 15.00
N LYS A 72 -8.96 -14.04 15.44
CA LYS A 72 -8.37 -15.23 16.04
C LYS A 72 -7.46 -15.99 15.08
N ASP A 73 -7.58 -15.83 13.76
CA ASP A 73 -6.76 -16.60 12.82
C ASP A 73 -5.32 -16.07 12.80
N VAL A 74 -5.11 -14.76 12.99
CA VAL A 74 -3.80 -14.09 12.90
C VAL A 74 -3.33 -13.47 14.21
N GLU A 75 -3.86 -13.99 15.32
CA GLU A 75 -3.48 -13.54 16.64
C GLU A 75 -2.02 -13.88 16.95
N LEU A 76 -1.26 -12.86 17.35
CA LEU A 76 0.10 -12.98 17.87
C LEU A 76 0.12 -12.53 19.33
N LEU A 77 0.84 -13.27 20.17
CA LEU A 77 1.00 -12.98 21.59
C LEU A 77 2.25 -12.14 21.82
N VAL A 78 2.06 -10.97 22.44
CA VAL A 78 3.12 -10.03 22.78
C VAL A 78 3.98 -10.59 23.91
N GLN A 79 5.30 -10.57 23.75
CA GLN A 79 6.25 -10.99 24.78
C GLN A 79 6.75 -9.82 25.62
N PRO A 80 7.30 -10.09 26.82
CA PRO A 80 8.02 -9.08 27.58
C PRO A 80 9.13 -8.45 26.71
N PRO A 81 9.29 -7.12 26.75
CA PRO A 81 10.34 -6.46 25.98
C PRO A 81 11.74 -6.84 26.50
N ARG A 82 12.75 -6.78 25.61
CA ARG A 82 14.15 -7.08 25.91
C ARG A 82 15.04 -5.84 25.77
N GLU A 83 16.13 -5.82 26.55
CA GLU A 83 17.18 -4.79 26.50
C GLU A 83 18.09 -4.92 25.25
N GLY A 84 18.88 -3.88 24.99
CA GLY A 84 19.71 -3.74 23.78
C GLY A 84 19.05 -2.85 22.71
N GLY A 85 18.58 -1.67 23.09
CA GLY A 85 17.46 -0.96 22.45
C GLY A 85 16.14 -1.29 23.14
N TYR A 86 15.00 -1.03 22.48
CA TYR A 86 13.69 -1.57 22.88
C TYR A 86 13.29 -2.65 21.89
N ILE A 87 13.29 -3.90 22.32
CA ILE A 87 12.95 -5.05 21.47
C ILE A 87 11.63 -5.65 21.94
N ILE A 88 10.70 -5.90 21.02
CA ILE A 88 9.41 -6.51 21.31
C ILE A 88 9.10 -7.63 20.31
N ASP A 89 8.79 -8.81 20.86
CA ASP A 89 8.51 -10.03 20.10
C ASP A 89 7.01 -10.37 20.11
N PHE A 90 6.53 -10.90 19.00
CA PHE A 90 5.17 -11.37 18.81
C PHE A 90 5.20 -12.79 18.26
N PHE A 91 4.53 -13.75 18.92
CA PHE A 91 4.54 -15.15 18.48
C PHE A 91 3.15 -15.69 18.16
N SER A 92 3.06 -16.60 17.19
CA SER A 92 1.86 -17.38 16.93
C SER A 92 2.22 -18.80 16.49
N LYS A 93 1.55 -19.80 17.06
CA LYS A 93 1.71 -21.21 16.68
C LYS A 93 0.76 -21.65 15.56
N LYS A 94 0.04 -20.71 14.95
CA LYS A 94 -0.96 -21.00 13.91
C LYS A 94 -0.29 -20.99 12.55
N ASP A 95 -0.49 -22.05 11.78
CA ASP A 95 0.07 -22.18 10.42
C ASP A 95 -0.35 -21.04 9.49
N VAL A 96 -1.60 -20.56 9.62
CA VAL A 96 -2.08 -19.41 8.84
C VAL A 96 -1.29 -18.14 9.16
N THR A 97 -0.87 -17.93 10.42
CA THR A 97 -0.04 -16.79 10.79
C THR A 97 1.35 -16.88 10.15
N LYS A 98 1.92 -18.09 10.02
CA LYS A 98 3.21 -18.26 9.30
C LYS A 98 3.10 -17.81 7.85
N LYS A 99 2.04 -18.20 7.15
CA LYS A 99 1.76 -17.77 5.77
C LYS A 99 1.57 -16.25 5.68
N VAL A 100 0.93 -15.65 6.67
CA VAL A 100 0.75 -14.19 6.75
C VAL A 100 2.08 -13.46 6.93
N VAL A 101 2.91 -13.90 7.88
CA VAL A 101 4.26 -13.33 8.10
C VAL A 101 5.13 -13.49 6.85
N GLU A 102 5.09 -14.65 6.20
CA GLU A 102 5.80 -14.89 4.94
C GLU A 102 5.31 -13.95 3.82
N ARG A 103 4.00 -13.73 3.72
CA ARG A 103 3.40 -12.82 2.73
C ARG A 103 3.84 -11.37 2.95
N VAL A 104 3.94 -10.92 4.20
CA VAL A 104 4.47 -9.59 4.54
C VAL A 104 5.96 -9.50 4.21
N SER A 105 6.74 -10.51 4.58
CA SER A 105 8.17 -10.59 4.31
C SER A 105 8.48 -10.52 2.81
N ASN A 106 7.74 -11.26 1.99
CA ASN A 106 7.87 -11.24 0.54
C ASN A 106 7.53 -9.86 -0.07
N ALA A 107 6.49 -9.19 0.42
CA ALA A 107 6.14 -7.83 -0.03
C ALA A 107 7.25 -6.83 0.32
N LEU A 108 7.74 -6.89 1.56
CA LEU A 108 8.76 -5.98 2.08
C LEU A 108 10.10 -6.18 1.36
N ASN A 109 10.52 -7.42 1.14
CA ASN A 109 11.75 -7.75 0.43
C ASN A 109 11.77 -7.19 -1.00
N ASN A 110 10.65 -7.31 -1.73
CA ASN A 110 10.54 -6.75 -3.07
C ASN A 110 10.71 -5.22 -3.06
N ALA A 111 10.04 -4.54 -2.14
CA ALA A 111 10.12 -3.08 -2.02
C ALA A 111 11.50 -2.59 -1.55
N VAL A 112 12.14 -3.30 -0.62
CA VAL A 112 13.51 -2.97 -0.16
C VAL A 112 14.52 -3.17 -1.28
N LYS A 113 14.44 -4.25 -2.06
CA LYS A 113 15.30 -4.47 -3.22
C LYS A 113 15.12 -3.39 -4.28
N GLU A 114 13.87 -3.01 -4.56
CA GLU A 114 13.57 -1.93 -5.50
C GLU A 114 14.13 -0.57 -5.01
N ALA A 115 14.03 -0.28 -3.70
CA ALA A 115 14.61 0.92 -3.11
C ALA A 115 16.14 0.96 -3.19
N GLN A 116 16.81 -0.19 -3.10
CA GLN A 116 18.27 -0.28 -3.26
C GLN A 116 18.73 -0.10 -4.71
N GLN A 117 17.89 -0.50 -5.67
CA GLN A 117 18.21 -0.43 -7.10
C GLN A 117 17.76 0.89 -7.76
N SER A 118 16.78 1.57 -7.16
CA SER A 118 16.24 2.83 -7.68
C SER A 118 17.24 3.96 -7.48
N GLY A 119 17.95 4.31 -8.55
CA GLY A 119 18.74 5.55 -8.62
C GLY A 119 17.86 6.81 -8.48
N LEU A 120 18.48 7.99 -8.61
CA LEU A 120 17.78 9.28 -8.62
C LEU A 120 16.97 9.44 -9.93
N GLU A 121 15.86 8.71 -10.06
CA GLU A 121 14.91 8.94 -11.15
C GLU A 121 14.09 10.21 -10.88
N ASN A 122 14.08 11.13 -11.84
CA ASN A 122 13.27 12.34 -11.76
C ASN A 122 11.78 11.95 -11.76
N ALA A 123 11.06 12.36 -10.71
CA ALA A 123 9.62 12.20 -10.64
C ALA A 123 8.94 13.12 -11.67
N GLU A 124 8.40 12.54 -12.74
CA GLU A 124 7.54 13.27 -13.67
C GLU A 124 6.23 13.66 -12.96
N THR A 125 5.78 14.90 -13.14
CA THR A 125 4.53 15.36 -12.54
C THR A 125 3.33 14.70 -13.23
N ILE A 126 2.28 14.41 -12.47
CA ILE A 126 1.08 13.76 -13.01
C ILE A 126 0.42 14.64 -14.09
N SER A 127 0.38 15.96 -13.94
CA SER A 127 -0.15 16.87 -14.96
C SER A 127 0.60 16.73 -16.29
N LYS A 128 1.93 16.65 -16.27
CA LYS A 128 2.74 16.41 -17.49
C LYS A 128 2.48 15.02 -18.08
N SER A 129 2.23 14.02 -17.23
CA SER A 129 1.83 12.69 -17.67
C SER A 129 0.46 12.72 -18.38
N VAL A 130 -0.52 13.48 -17.88
CA VAL A 130 -1.84 13.66 -18.53
C VAL A 130 -1.67 14.26 -19.92
N GLU A 131 -0.93 15.36 -20.05
CA GLU A 131 -0.67 16.00 -21.35
C GLU A 131 0.04 15.07 -22.33
N THR A 132 1.00 14.29 -21.84
CA THR A 132 1.68 13.27 -22.65
C THR A 132 0.69 12.20 -23.13
N ARG A 133 -0.24 11.74 -22.29
CA ARG A 133 -1.28 10.78 -22.69
C ARG A 133 -2.23 11.38 -23.72
N ARG A 134 -2.67 12.64 -23.55
CA ARG A 134 -3.48 13.36 -24.55
C ARG A 134 -2.80 13.37 -25.92
N ALA A 135 -1.52 13.74 -25.97
CA ALA A 135 -0.76 13.76 -27.21
C ALA A 135 -0.58 12.36 -27.83
N GLN A 136 -0.38 11.32 -27.01
CA GLN A 136 -0.26 9.93 -27.48
C GLN A 136 -1.56 9.40 -28.08
N ILE A 137 -2.71 9.73 -27.48
CA ILE A 137 -4.04 9.37 -28.01
C ILE A 137 -4.32 10.13 -29.31
N ALA A 138 -4.09 11.45 -29.33
CA ALA A 138 -4.30 12.27 -30.52
C ALA A 138 -3.44 11.83 -31.72
N SER A 139 -2.24 11.31 -31.46
CA SER A 139 -1.34 10.75 -32.49
C SER A 139 -1.57 9.26 -32.78
N GLN A 140 -2.64 8.65 -32.23
CA GLN A 140 -2.97 7.23 -32.39
C GLN A 140 -1.85 6.26 -31.98
N LYS A 141 -0.90 6.69 -31.14
CA LYS A 141 0.18 5.85 -30.63
C LYS A 141 -0.28 4.89 -29.53
N ILE A 142 -1.39 5.22 -28.87
CA ILE A 142 -2.03 4.38 -27.86
C ILE A 142 -3.51 4.30 -28.18
N LEU A 143 -4.03 3.07 -28.23
CA LEU A 143 -5.46 2.80 -28.38
C LEU A 143 -6.07 2.58 -26.99
N PRO A 144 -7.08 3.37 -26.60
CA PRO A 144 -7.78 3.16 -25.34
C PRO A 144 -8.44 1.77 -25.28
N ARG A 145 -8.44 1.16 -24.10
CA ARG A 145 -9.15 -0.11 -23.84
C ARG A 145 -10.51 0.15 -23.22
N ASP A 146 -11.46 -0.76 -23.41
CA ASP A 146 -12.75 -0.70 -22.72
C ASP A 146 -12.61 -1.11 -21.24
N TYR A 147 -13.35 -0.45 -20.35
CA TYR A 147 -13.33 -0.78 -18.92
C TYR A 147 -13.77 -2.22 -18.62
N GLN A 148 -14.74 -2.76 -19.35
CA GLN A 148 -15.17 -4.15 -19.18
C GLN A 148 -14.02 -5.12 -19.47
N GLN A 149 -13.24 -4.86 -20.53
CA GLN A 149 -12.07 -5.69 -20.86
C GLN A 149 -10.99 -5.63 -19.78
N LEU A 150 -10.82 -4.47 -19.13
CA LEU A 150 -9.89 -4.31 -18.01
C LEU A 150 -10.30 -5.18 -16.81
N LEU A 151 -11.60 -5.31 -16.55
CA LEU A 151 -12.13 -6.09 -15.43
C LEU A 151 -12.20 -7.60 -15.69
N GLU A 152 -12.49 -8.00 -16.93
CA GLU A 152 -12.60 -9.42 -17.29
C GLU A 152 -11.24 -10.09 -17.43
N ASN A 153 -10.19 -9.33 -17.77
CA ASN A 153 -8.83 -9.82 -17.88
C ASN A 153 -7.83 -8.96 -17.08
N PRO A 154 -7.96 -8.89 -15.74
CA PRO A 154 -7.00 -8.16 -14.93
C PRO A 154 -5.69 -8.94 -14.96
N ASP A 155 -4.59 -8.27 -15.34
CA ASP A 155 -3.26 -8.87 -15.30
C ASP A 155 -2.97 -9.34 -13.86
N ALA A 156 -2.64 -10.63 -13.69
CA ALA A 156 -2.33 -11.21 -12.39
C ALA A 156 -1.21 -10.45 -11.66
N ALA A 157 -0.29 -9.82 -12.41
CA ALA A 157 0.72 -8.93 -11.86
C ALA A 157 0.12 -7.66 -11.21
N VAL A 158 -0.99 -7.12 -11.74
CA VAL A 158 -1.68 -5.96 -11.18
C VAL A 158 -2.34 -6.30 -9.84
N ASN A 159 -3.04 -7.43 -9.76
CA ASN A 159 -3.69 -7.88 -8.52
C ASN A 159 -2.67 -8.15 -7.41
N ARG A 160 -1.58 -8.88 -7.74
CA ARG A 160 -0.51 -9.15 -6.78
C ARG A 160 0.16 -7.87 -6.29
N ARG A 161 0.43 -6.93 -7.19
CA ARG A 161 1.01 -5.63 -6.84
C ARG A 161 0.08 -4.81 -5.93
N TYR A 162 -1.23 -4.95 -6.05
CA TYR A 162 -2.15 -4.26 -5.15
C TYR A 162 -2.04 -4.76 -3.71
N GLY A 163 -1.98 -6.09 -3.51
CA GLY A 163 -1.70 -6.70 -2.22
C GLY A 163 -0.36 -6.22 -1.65
N ASP A 164 0.71 -6.27 -2.46
CA ASP A 164 2.04 -5.79 -2.06
C ASP A 164 2.00 -4.33 -1.61
N ARG A 165 1.41 -3.45 -2.43
CA ARG A 165 1.25 -2.01 -2.14
C ARG A 165 0.45 -1.76 -0.87
N ALA A 166 -0.60 -2.52 -0.61
CA ALA A 166 -1.40 -2.35 0.61
C ALA A 166 -0.61 -2.74 1.87
N ILE A 167 0.22 -3.78 1.81
CA ILE A 167 1.07 -4.22 2.92
C ILE A 167 2.21 -3.21 3.16
N VAL A 168 3.02 -2.91 2.13
CA VAL A 168 4.22 -2.07 2.30
C VAL A 168 3.88 -0.62 2.64
N ARG A 169 2.68 -0.15 2.27
CA ARG A 169 2.19 1.17 2.68
C ARG A 169 2.01 1.26 4.18
N GLU A 170 1.55 0.22 4.86
CA GLU A 170 1.43 0.24 6.33
C GLU A 170 2.81 0.26 6.98
N ILE A 171 3.76 -0.54 6.47
CA ILE A 171 5.16 -0.51 6.94
C ILE A 171 5.78 0.88 6.75
N ASP A 172 5.50 1.56 5.65
CA ASP A 172 5.95 2.94 5.44
C ASP A 172 5.37 3.95 6.42
N GLN A 173 4.09 3.79 6.78
CA GLN A 173 3.49 4.65 7.78
C GLN A 173 4.12 4.41 9.15
N MET A 174 4.47 3.17 9.49
CA MET A 174 5.29 2.86 10.67
C MET A 174 6.65 3.57 10.59
N LEU A 175 7.38 3.45 9.47
CA LEU A 175 8.69 4.06 9.27
C LEU A 175 8.68 5.61 9.28
N ALA A 176 7.51 6.25 9.23
CA ALA A 176 7.41 7.70 9.41
C ALA A 176 7.98 8.18 10.76
N ILE A 177 8.02 7.31 11.78
CA ILE A 177 8.63 7.62 13.09
C ILE A 177 10.14 7.86 13.01
N ILE A 178 10.85 7.23 12.06
CA ILE A 178 12.31 7.41 11.88
C ILE A 178 12.65 8.37 10.74
N ARG A 179 11.70 8.68 9.84
CA ARG A 179 11.90 9.69 8.79
C ARG A 179 11.90 11.12 9.30
N SER A 180 11.21 11.38 10.42
CA SER A 180 11.09 12.70 11.03
C SER A 180 12.45 13.31 11.36
N HIS A 181 12.58 14.63 11.25
CA HIS A 181 13.82 15.33 11.62
C HIS A 181 14.17 15.22 13.09
N HIS A 182 13.15 15.03 13.95
CA HIS A 182 13.33 14.93 15.39
C HIS A 182 13.78 13.53 15.86
N SER A 183 13.97 12.59 14.94
CA SER A 183 14.34 11.21 15.27
C SER A 183 15.85 10.97 15.29
N GLY A 184 16.66 12.01 15.08
CA GLY A 184 18.12 11.94 15.13
C GLY A 184 18.71 10.73 14.40
N ASP A 185 19.53 9.94 15.11
CA ASP A 185 20.23 8.75 14.56
C ASP A 185 19.45 7.45 14.77
N SER A 186 18.14 7.54 14.97
CA SER A 186 17.28 6.40 15.26
C SER A 186 17.16 5.39 14.12
N SER A 187 16.92 4.14 14.50
CA SER A 187 16.65 3.05 13.57
C SER A 187 15.50 2.15 14.05
N LEU A 188 14.90 1.47 13.09
CA LEU A 188 13.93 0.39 13.31
C LEU A 188 14.36 -0.82 12.49
N GLU A 189 14.55 -1.95 13.16
CA GLU A 189 14.69 -3.24 12.52
C GLU A 189 13.40 -4.05 12.69
N ILE A 190 13.01 -4.73 11.61
CA ILE A 190 11.84 -5.60 11.56
C ILE A 190 12.34 -7.00 11.18
N SER A 191 12.21 -7.96 12.08
CA SER A 191 12.52 -9.37 11.79
C SER A 191 11.22 -10.16 11.61
N LEU A 192 11.11 -10.87 10.49
CA LEU A 192 9.95 -11.67 10.12
C LEU A 192 10.38 -13.13 9.96
N THR A 193 9.93 -13.98 10.86
CA THR A 193 10.24 -15.42 10.87
C THR A 193 8.98 -16.22 10.52
N ALA A 194 9.04 -16.93 9.39
CA ALA A 194 8.09 -17.96 9.01
C ALA A 194 8.82 -19.31 8.92
N ASP A 195 9.21 -19.74 7.72
CA ASP A 195 10.12 -20.90 7.56
C ASP A 195 11.60 -20.47 7.54
N ARG A 196 11.85 -19.20 7.26
CA ARG A 196 13.14 -18.52 7.38
C ARG A 196 12.92 -17.17 8.05
N THR A 197 13.99 -16.64 8.63
CA THR A 197 14.03 -15.28 9.18
C THR A 197 14.58 -14.32 8.13
N GLU A 198 13.81 -13.27 7.85
CA GLU A 198 14.23 -12.13 7.03
C GLU A 198 14.26 -10.89 7.92
N VAL A 199 15.36 -10.12 7.84
CA VAL A 199 15.61 -8.97 8.71
C VAL A 199 15.73 -7.70 7.88
N PHE A 200 14.97 -6.68 8.24
CA PHE A 200 14.89 -5.41 7.51
C PHE A 200 15.25 -4.24 8.43
N GLY A 201 16.49 -3.77 8.33
CA GLY A 201 16.98 -2.62 9.11
C GLY A 201 16.81 -1.29 8.38
N PHE A 202 16.10 -0.35 8.99
CA PHE A 202 15.85 0.99 8.49
C PHE A 202 16.46 2.06 9.39
N ASN A 203 17.33 2.88 8.83
CA ASN A 203 17.64 4.20 9.38
C ASN A 203 16.87 5.26 8.57
N ARG A 204 17.06 6.53 8.94
CA ARG A 204 16.40 7.64 8.25
C ARG A 204 16.60 7.65 6.74
N ALA A 205 17.82 7.40 6.26
CA ALA A 205 18.12 7.40 4.81
C ALA A 205 17.35 6.28 4.10
N LYS A 206 17.50 5.03 4.57
CA LYS A 206 16.81 3.86 4.00
C LYS A 206 15.29 4.00 4.04
N ALA A 207 14.74 4.58 5.12
CA ALA A 207 13.31 4.82 5.24
C ALA A 207 12.79 5.85 4.23
N ASN A 208 13.59 6.87 3.89
CA ASN A 208 13.24 7.84 2.85
C ASN A 208 13.34 7.23 1.44
N ASP A 209 14.35 6.39 1.19
CA ASP A 209 14.47 5.66 -0.08
C ASP A 209 13.31 4.70 -0.30
N PHE A 210 12.95 3.95 0.75
CA PHE A 210 11.76 3.09 0.76
C PHE A 210 10.49 3.90 0.47
N HIS A 211 10.30 5.02 1.18
CA HIS A 211 9.16 5.92 0.99
C HIS A 211 9.05 6.44 -0.46
N ARG A 212 10.18 6.83 -1.06
CA ARG A 212 10.23 7.35 -2.44
C ARG A 212 9.73 6.31 -3.45
N VAL A 213 10.14 5.05 -3.28
CA VAL A 213 9.71 3.95 -4.17
C VAL A 213 8.22 3.67 -4.05
N ILE A 214 7.72 3.52 -2.83
CA ILE A 214 6.33 3.10 -2.61
C ILE A 214 5.31 4.21 -2.86
N THR A 215 5.72 5.48 -2.79
CA THR A 215 4.84 6.63 -3.07
C THR A 215 4.94 7.09 -4.51
N ARG A 216 5.76 6.39 -5.32
CA ARG A 216 5.89 6.65 -6.74
C ARG A 216 4.52 6.49 -7.40
N LYS A 217 4.11 7.57 -8.06
CA LYS A 217 2.84 7.67 -8.76
C LYS A 217 3.08 7.72 -10.26
N LYS A 218 2.19 7.09 -11.02
CA LYS A 218 2.16 7.17 -12.47
C LYS A 218 0.74 6.99 -13.00
N LEU A 219 0.55 7.32 -14.27
CA LEU A 219 -0.69 7.04 -14.98
C LEU A 219 -0.58 5.73 -15.76
N GLY A 220 -1.58 4.88 -15.61
CA GLY A 220 -1.76 3.69 -16.43
C GLY A 220 -2.10 4.01 -17.88
N ASP A 221 -2.44 2.97 -18.62
CA ASP A 221 -2.91 3.12 -19.98
C ASP A 221 -4.33 3.72 -20.00
N PRO A 222 -4.69 4.53 -21.02
CA PRO A 222 -6.03 5.10 -21.16
C PRO A 222 -7.12 4.02 -21.29
N VAL A 223 -8.21 4.24 -20.58
CA VAL A 223 -9.38 3.38 -20.53
C VAL A 223 -10.63 4.22 -20.78
N ILE A 224 -11.58 3.67 -21.53
CA ILE A 224 -12.89 4.27 -21.76
C ILE A 224 -13.80 3.87 -20.60
N TYR A 225 -14.30 4.87 -19.88
CA TYR A 225 -15.20 4.68 -18.75
C TYR A 225 -16.58 5.22 -19.09
N ARG A 226 -17.61 4.52 -18.59
CA ARG A 226 -19.01 4.94 -18.63
C ARG A 226 -19.51 5.08 -17.20
N VAL A 227 -19.83 6.31 -16.79
CA VAL A 227 -20.07 6.64 -15.38
C VAL A 227 -21.20 7.65 -15.20
N LYS A 228 -21.76 7.68 -13.99
CA LYS A 228 -22.48 8.85 -13.47
C LYS A 228 -21.62 9.57 -12.44
N VAL A 229 -21.48 10.88 -12.60
CA VAL A 229 -20.80 11.73 -11.61
C VAL A 229 -21.77 12.04 -10.49
N THR A 230 -21.41 11.74 -9.24
CA THR A 230 -22.31 11.85 -8.08
C THR A 230 -21.93 12.98 -7.13
N GLU A 231 -20.66 13.39 -7.11
CA GLU A 231 -20.16 14.48 -6.28
C GLU A 231 -19.02 15.18 -7.04
N MET A 232 -18.88 16.50 -6.89
CA MET A 232 -17.76 17.27 -7.43
C MET A 232 -17.22 18.25 -6.40
N ASP A 233 -15.89 18.36 -6.33
CA ASP A 233 -15.17 19.23 -5.41
C ASP A 233 -14.12 20.06 -6.16
N LEU A 234 -14.40 21.35 -6.32
CA LEU A 234 -13.53 22.29 -7.03
C LEU A 234 -12.25 22.61 -6.25
N GLN A 235 -12.27 22.53 -4.92
CA GLN A 235 -11.11 22.82 -4.09
C GLN A 235 -10.02 21.75 -4.28
N TYR A 236 -10.43 20.49 -4.35
CA TYR A 236 -9.51 19.36 -4.56
C TYR A 236 -9.38 18.91 -6.00
N LEU A 237 -10.07 19.58 -6.95
CA LEU A 237 -10.14 19.18 -8.35
C LEU A 237 -10.43 17.69 -8.49
N SER A 238 -11.54 17.27 -7.86
CA SER A 238 -11.93 15.87 -7.84
C SER A 238 -13.44 15.69 -7.92
N ALA A 239 -13.86 14.47 -8.26
CA ALA A 239 -15.25 14.06 -8.27
C ALA A 239 -15.40 12.61 -7.81
N LYS A 240 -16.59 12.24 -7.32
CA LYS A 240 -17.00 10.85 -7.18
C LYS A 240 -17.76 10.42 -8.42
N MET A 241 -17.39 9.26 -8.94
CA MET A 241 -18.04 8.67 -10.10
C MET A 241 -18.47 7.25 -9.78
N LYS A 242 -19.69 6.91 -10.18
CA LYS A 242 -20.25 5.57 -10.10
C LYS A 242 -20.18 4.93 -11.48
N ASN A 243 -19.49 3.80 -11.59
CA ASN A 243 -19.35 3.09 -12.86
C ASN A 243 -20.66 2.38 -13.24
N SER A 244 -21.09 2.52 -14.49
CA SER A 244 -22.35 1.95 -14.96
C SER A 244 -22.32 0.42 -15.09
N PHE A 245 -21.13 -0.19 -15.21
CA PHE A 245 -20.96 -1.63 -15.39
C PHE A 245 -21.03 -2.41 -14.07
N ASN A 246 -20.22 -2.04 -13.07
CA ASN A 246 -20.11 -2.77 -11.80
C ASN A 246 -20.67 -2.00 -10.58
N ASN A 247 -21.24 -0.81 -10.79
CA ASN A 247 -21.74 0.07 -9.72
C ASN A 247 -20.69 0.54 -8.70
N SER A 248 -19.40 0.30 -8.95
CA SER A 248 -18.34 0.73 -8.04
C SER A 248 -18.21 2.26 -8.02
N VAL A 249 -17.75 2.78 -6.88
CA VAL A 249 -17.48 4.22 -6.73
C VAL A 249 -15.98 4.46 -6.72
N SER A 250 -15.53 5.32 -7.62
CA SER A 250 -14.14 5.75 -7.77
C SER A 250 -14.01 7.25 -7.61
N THR A 251 -12.79 7.71 -7.31
CA THR A 251 -12.46 9.13 -7.37
C THR A 251 -11.94 9.47 -8.77
N LEU A 252 -12.59 10.41 -9.45
CA LEU A 252 -12.08 11.06 -10.64
C LEU A 252 -11.26 12.28 -10.23
N ARG A 253 -10.04 12.41 -10.74
CA ARG A 253 -9.13 13.52 -10.48
C ARG A 253 -8.91 14.32 -11.76
N PHE A 254 -8.82 15.64 -11.62
CA PHE A 254 -8.62 16.55 -12.73
C PHE A 254 -7.22 17.16 -12.68
N ALA A 255 -6.58 17.34 -13.84
CA ALA A 255 -5.27 17.97 -13.89
C ALA A 255 -5.37 19.50 -13.85
N SER A 256 -6.52 20.04 -14.23
CA SER A 256 -6.79 21.47 -14.37
C SER A 256 -8.22 21.83 -13.96
N LYS A 257 -8.51 23.13 -13.86
CA LYS A 257 -9.89 23.61 -13.64
C LYS A 257 -10.73 23.46 -14.90
N GLU A 258 -10.10 23.55 -16.06
CA GLU A 258 -10.71 23.42 -17.38
C GLU A 258 -11.29 22.01 -17.54
N ASP A 259 -10.52 20.98 -17.18
CA ASP A 259 -10.97 19.58 -17.16
C ASP A 259 -12.19 19.38 -16.24
N PHE A 260 -12.18 20.03 -15.08
CA PHE A 260 -13.29 19.98 -14.12
C PHE A 260 -14.56 20.60 -14.73
N GLN A 261 -14.42 21.73 -15.42
CA GLN A 261 -15.54 22.41 -16.08
C GLN A 261 -16.10 21.61 -17.26
N GLU A 262 -15.28 20.82 -17.96
CA GLU A 262 -15.73 19.94 -19.03
C GLU A 262 -16.71 18.85 -18.51
N VAL A 263 -16.48 18.37 -17.28
CA VAL A 263 -17.32 17.35 -16.64
C VAL A 263 -18.55 17.93 -15.94
N PHE A 264 -18.50 19.20 -15.55
CA PHE A 264 -19.55 19.87 -14.77
C PHE A 264 -20.98 19.74 -15.36
N PRO A 265 -21.20 19.86 -16.69
CA PRO A 265 -22.52 19.67 -17.28
C PRO A 265 -23.11 18.27 -17.09
N TYR A 266 -22.29 17.22 -17.03
CA TYR A 266 -22.76 15.84 -16.82
C TYR A 266 -23.24 15.63 -15.38
N PHE A 267 -22.53 16.23 -14.42
CA PHE A 267 -22.95 16.25 -13.02
C PHE A 267 -24.25 17.03 -12.84
N GLN A 268 -24.32 18.27 -13.34
CA GLN A 268 -25.49 19.14 -13.15
C GLN A 268 -26.78 18.56 -13.73
N ASN A 269 -26.70 17.85 -14.86
CA ASN A 269 -27.85 17.29 -15.54
C ASN A 269 -28.10 15.80 -15.20
N GLU A 270 -27.35 15.23 -14.24
CA GLU A 270 -27.39 13.81 -13.86
C GLU A 270 -27.27 12.84 -15.05
N ARG A 271 -26.49 13.24 -16.06
CA ARG A 271 -26.31 12.47 -17.29
C ARG A 271 -25.15 11.50 -17.14
N GLU A 272 -25.30 10.36 -17.82
CA GLU A 272 -24.17 9.46 -18.01
C GLU A 272 -23.09 10.14 -18.85
N MET A 273 -21.85 9.98 -18.42
CA MET A 273 -20.66 10.49 -19.09
C MET A 273 -19.84 9.31 -19.61
N VAL A 274 -19.44 9.39 -20.87
CA VAL A 274 -18.40 8.53 -21.43
C VAL A 274 -17.14 9.37 -21.55
N PHE A 275 -16.03 8.88 -21.01
CA PHE A 275 -14.79 9.64 -20.99
C PHE A 275 -13.57 8.73 -21.08
N LEU A 276 -12.46 9.30 -21.52
CA LEU A 276 -11.14 8.70 -21.43
C LEU A 276 -10.51 9.07 -20.09
N GLY A 277 -10.11 8.05 -19.34
CA GLY A 277 -9.40 8.21 -18.09
C GLY A 277 -8.15 7.32 -18.03
N ALA A 278 -7.16 7.71 -17.24
CA ALA A 278 -6.02 6.84 -16.94
C ALA A 278 -6.09 6.39 -15.47
N PRO A 279 -5.96 5.07 -15.19
CA PRO A 279 -5.83 4.58 -13.82
C PRO A 279 -4.68 5.27 -13.09
N TYR A 280 -4.92 5.71 -11.86
CA TYR A 280 -3.90 6.28 -11.00
C TYR A 280 -3.16 5.16 -10.27
N ILE A 281 -1.90 4.94 -10.65
CA ILE A 281 -1.07 3.85 -10.17
C ILE A 281 -0.13 4.38 -9.08
N GLU A 282 -0.12 3.74 -7.92
CA GLU A 282 0.83 4.00 -6.83
C GLU A 282 1.57 2.71 -6.51
N TYR A 283 2.91 2.78 -6.38
CA TYR A 283 3.78 1.60 -6.24
C TYR A 283 3.49 0.50 -7.28
N GLY A 284 3.30 0.90 -8.54
CA GLY A 284 3.01 -0.04 -9.63
C GLY A 284 1.65 -0.75 -9.55
N ALA A 285 0.81 -0.40 -8.58
CA ALA A 285 -0.50 -1.00 -8.36
C ALA A 285 -1.67 -0.02 -8.52
N PHE A 286 -2.80 -0.54 -8.97
CA PHE A 286 -4.10 0.12 -8.90
C PHE A 286 -5.18 -0.96 -8.70
N ASP A 287 -6.34 -0.57 -8.18
CA ASP A 287 -7.50 -1.46 -8.08
C ASP A 287 -8.36 -1.30 -9.34
N PRO A 288 -8.52 -2.31 -10.22
CA PRO A 288 -9.34 -2.20 -11.42
C PRO A 288 -10.81 -1.92 -11.13
N ASN A 289 -11.33 -2.37 -9.98
CA ASN A 289 -12.74 -2.22 -9.63
C ASN A 289 -13.07 -0.80 -9.18
N CYS A 290 -12.25 -0.20 -8.32
CA CYS A 290 -12.58 1.10 -7.69
C CYS A 290 -11.36 2.01 -7.43
N GLY A 291 -10.31 1.82 -8.22
CA GLY A 291 -9.12 2.67 -8.24
C GLY A 291 -9.47 4.11 -8.60
N ASP A 292 -8.61 5.03 -8.15
CA ASP A 292 -8.71 6.43 -8.57
C ASP A 292 -8.32 6.53 -10.06
N VAL A 293 -8.93 7.48 -10.77
CA VAL A 293 -8.73 7.69 -12.21
C VAL A 293 -8.43 9.16 -12.45
N TYR A 294 -7.49 9.46 -13.34
CA TYR A 294 -7.28 10.80 -13.85
C TYR A 294 -8.07 11.01 -15.13
N PHE A 295 -8.81 12.11 -15.20
CA PHE A 295 -9.50 12.54 -16.40
C PHE A 295 -8.50 12.89 -17.50
N ILE A 296 -8.80 12.48 -18.74
CA ILE A 296 -8.05 12.87 -19.94
C ILE A 296 -8.90 13.80 -20.80
N GLN A 297 -10.07 13.33 -21.22
CA GLN A 297 -11.02 14.08 -22.05
C GLN A 297 -12.37 13.35 -22.08
N VAL A 298 -13.45 14.06 -22.42
CA VAL A 298 -14.72 13.42 -22.82
C VAL A 298 -14.49 12.59 -24.10
N TYR A 299 -15.16 11.44 -24.19
CA TYR A 299 -15.04 10.50 -25.31
C TYR A 299 -16.19 10.64 -26.31
#